data_AF-A0A966DYB2-F1
#
_entry.id   AF-A0A966DYB2-F1
#
_cell.length_a   1.000
_cell.length_b   1.000
_cell.length_c   1.000
_cell.angle_alpha   90.00
_cell.angle_beta   90.00
_cell.angle_gamma   90.00
#
_symmetry.space_group_name_H-M   'P 1'
#
loop_
_entity.id
_entity.type
_entity.pdbx_description
1 polymer ?
#
loop_
_entity_poly.entity_id
_entity_poly.type
_entity_poly.pdbx_seq_one_letter_code
_entity_poly.pdbx_strand_id
1 'polypeptide(L)'
;VSLNFNNRAGMLGPDGMNSGLAAATANKIDWIRRGAGDRFDSLELEIGAYNTIITDHQEPTAAAIGEALGMSTGDILDHPHCLIGSVDYICEELQRRRELYGISYVAVLDDGENNMVEAFAPVVQRLAGK
;
A
#
# COMPACT_ATOMS: atom_id res chain seq x y z
N VAL A 1 13.50 5.86 -0.95
CA VAL A 1 12.88 6.17 -2.27
C VAL A 1 11.40 5.90 -2.14
N SER A 2 10.55 6.88 -2.48
CA SER A 2 9.10 6.80 -2.30
C SER A 2 8.41 6.36 -3.59
N LEU A 3 7.52 5.37 -3.49
CA LEU A 3 6.66 4.91 -4.57
C LEU A 3 5.34 5.67 -4.49
N ASN A 4 4.97 6.35 -5.57
CA ASN A 4 3.74 7.15 -5.66
C ASN A 4 2.93 6.83 -6.90
N PHE A 5 1.68 7.29 -6.88
CA PHE A 5 0.81 7.34 -8.04
C PHE A 5 1.35 8.28 -9.12
N ASN A 6 0.84 8.10 -10.33
CA ASN A 6 0.96 9.07 -11.40
C ASN A 6 0.02 10.27 -11.13
N ASN A 7 0.59 11.39 -10.70
CA ASN A 7 -0.15 12.60 -10.35
C ASN A 7 -0.40 13.56 -11.54
N ARG A 8 -0.19 13.13 -12.79
CA ARG A 8 -0.31 14.00 -13.97
C ARG A 8 -1.67 14.70 -14.08
N ALA A 9 -2.74 14.05 -13.65
CA ALA A 9 -4.10 14.60 -13.70
C ALA A 9 -4.38 15.63 -12.59
N GLY A 10 -3.49 15.79 -11.61
CA GLY A 10 -3.71 16.69 -10.45
C GLY A 10 -4.76 16.19 -9.45
N MET A 11 -5.30 14.99 -9.63
CA MET A 11 -6.32 14.38 -8.78
C MET A 11 -6.11 12.86 -8.70
N LEU A 12 -6.46 12.27 -7.56
CA LEU A 12 -6.47 10.83 -7.36
C LEU A 12 -7.75 10.25 -7.99
N GLY A 13 -7.64 9.85 -9.26
CA GLY A 13 -8.69 9.17 -10.01
C GLY A 13 -8.25 7.79 -10.51
N PRO A 14 -9.01 7.16 -11.42
CA PRO A 14 -8.71 5.83 -11.96
C PRO A 14 -7.29 5.70 -12.52
N ASP A 15 -6.78 6.74 -13.22
CA ASP A 15 -5.41 6.74 -13.75
C ASP A 15 -4.34 6.66 -12.64
N GLY A 16 -4.57 7.38 -11.54
CA GLY A 16 -3.71 7.34 -10.36
C GLY A 16 -3.72 5.94 -9.75
N MET A 17 -4.90 5.40 -9.48
CA MET A 17 -5.08 4.07 -8.90
C MET A 17 -4.49 2.95 -9.78
N ASN A 18 -4.74 2.98 -11.09
CA ASN A 18 -4.17 2.01 -12.03
C ASN A 18 -2.64 2.04 -12.05
N SER A 19 -2.03 3.22 -11.88
CA SER A 19 -0.58 3.34 -11.79
C SER A 19 0.02 2.76 -10.51
N GLY A 20 -0.82 2.50 -9.49
CA GLY A 20 -0.43 1.92 -8.21
C GLY A 20 -0.61 0.40 -8.12
N LEU A 21 -1.25 -0.24 -9.10
CA LEU A 21 -1.46 -1.70 -9.15
C LEU A 21 -0.18 -2.49 -8.87
N ALA A 22 -0.32 -3.72 -8.35
CA ALA A 22 0.78 -4.59 -7.98
C ALA A 22 1.84 -4.74 -9.10
N ALA A 23 1.39 -4.98 -10.35
CA ALA A 23 2.27 -5.08 -11.51
C ALA A 23 2.97 -3.75 -11.85
N ALA A 24 2.25 -2.62 -11.75
CA ALA A 24 2.84 -1.30 -11.99
C ALA A 24 3.88 -0.95 -10.91
N THR A 25 3.62 -1.33 -9.66
CA THR A 25 4.55 -1.18 -8.55
C THR A 25 5.81 -2.03 -8.74
N ALA A 26 5.67 -3.30 -9.14
CA ALA A 26 6.81 -4.16 -9.48
C ALA A 26 7.68 -3.54 -10.59
N ASN A 27 7.07 -3.00 -11.64
CA ASN A 27 7.79 -2.30 -12.71
C ASN A 27 8.58 -1.08 -12.18
N LYS A 28 8.00 -0.28 -11.28
CA LYS A 28 8.70 0.86 -10.66
C LYS A 28 9.90 0.39 -9.85
N ILE A 29 9.78 -0.71 -9.11
CA ILE A 29 10.87 -1.30 -8.33
C ILE A 29 12.00 -1.76 -9.25
N ASP A 30 11.69 -2.40 -10.38
CA ASP A 30 12.69 -2.78 -11.37
C ASP A 30 13.42 -1.57 -11.97
N TRP A 31 12.73 -0.44 -12.14
CA TRP A 31 13.36 0.81 -12.58
C TRP A 31 14.32 1.34 -11.53
N ILE A 32 13.90 1.34 -10.26
CA ILE A 32 14.73 1.75 -9.13
C ILE A 32 15.95 0.84 -9.01
N ARG A 33 15.78 -0.49 -9.10
CA ARG A 33 16.87 -1.47 -9.04
C ARG A 33 17.91 -1.23 -10.13
N ARG A 34 17.46 -1.06 -11.37
CA ARG A 34 18.37 -0.76 -12.50
C ARG A 34 19.06 0.60 -12.35
N GLY A 35 18.36 1.63 -11.87
CA GLY A 35 18.93 2.97 -11.70
C GLY A 35 19.87 3.09 -10.49
N ALA A 36 19.62 2.32 -9.43
CA ALA A 36 20.43 2.32 -8.21
C ALA A 36 21.69 1.45 -8.33
N GLY A 37 21.64 0.37 -9.12
CA GLY A 37 22.74 -0.59 -9.23
C GLY A 37 23.10 -1.17 -7.87
N ASP A 38 24.40 -1.21 -7.56
CA ASP A 38 24.94 -1.76 -6.30
C ASP A 38 24.41 -1.08 -5.03
N ARG A 39 23.87 0.14 -5.16
CA ARG A 39 23.30 0.88 -4.03
C ARG A 39 21.88 0.45 -3.68
N PHE A 40 21.23 -0.41 -4.47
CA PHE A 40 19.83 -0.77 -4.27
C PHE A 40 19.56 -1.30 -2.85
N ASP A 41 20.41 -2.18 -2.34
CA ASP A 41 20.23 -2.80 -1.01
C ASP A 41 20.44 -1.81 0.15
N SER A 42 20.98 -0.62 -0.13
CA SER A 42 21.09 0.47 0.86
C SER A 42 19.88 1.41 0.86
N LEU A 43 18.95 1.25 -0.10
CA LEU A 43 17.77 2.09 -0.20
C LEU A 43 16.67 1.56 0.71
N GLU A 44 16.08 2.47 1.48
CA GLU A 44 14.78 2.22 2.09
C GLU A 44 13.68 2.54 1.09
N LEU A 45 12.82 1.57 0.78
CA LEU A 45 11.67 1.77 -0.09
C LEU A 45 10.45 2.12 0.76
N GLU A 46 9.83 3.25 0.40
CA GLU A 46 8.67 3.80 1.07
C GLU A 46 7.42 3.71 0.18
N ILE A 47 6.27 3.49 0.80
CA ILE A 47 4.97 3.62 0.15
C ILE A 47 3.93 4.27 1.07
N GLY A 48 3.10 5.14 0.50
CA GLY A 48 1.93 5.70 1.17
C GLY A 48 0.72 4.76 1.10
N ALA A 49 0.20 4.33 2.24
CA ALA A 49 -1.04 3.56 2.37
C ALA A 49 -2.25 4.52 2.42
N TYR A 50 -2.63 5.05 1.25
CA TYR A 50 -3.65 6.08 1.11
C TYR A 50 -5.09 5.58 1.37
N ASN A 51 -5.34 4.27 1.23
CA ASN A 51 -6.61 3.64 1.60
C ASN A 51 -6.35 2.61 2.71
N THR A 52 -6.49 3.03 3.96
CA THR A 52 -6.31 2.16 5.12
C THR A 52 -7.65 1.98 5.85
N ILE A 53 -8.10 0.74 6.00
CA ILE A 53 -9.38 0.41 6.65
C ILE A 53 -9.19 -0.88 7.46
N ILE A 54 -9.27 -0.76 8.79
CA ILE A 54 -9.27 -1.92 9.68
C ILE A 54 -10.70 -2.51 9.74
N THR A 55 -10.87 -3.76 9.32
CA THR A 55 -12.17 -4.43 9.23
C THR A 55 -12.05 -5.94 9.19
N ASP A 56 -13.02 -6.69 9.75
CA ASP A 56 -13.10 -8.15 9.59
C ASP A 56 -13.78 -8.57 8.27
N HIS A 57 -14.11 -7.61 7.40
CA HIS A 57 -14.85 -7.83 6.14
C HIS A 57 -14.08 -7.32 4.92
N GLN A 58 -12.79 -7.65 4.81
CA GLN A 58 -11.91 -7.13 3.75
C GLN A 58 -12.45 -7.32 2.32
N GLU A 59 -13.00 -8.48 1.98
CA GLU A 59 -13.52 -8.75 0.64
C GLU A 59 -14.73 -7.86 0.29
N PRO A 60 -15.81 -7.81 1.09
CA PRO A 60 -16.89 -6.85 0.87
C PRO A 60 -16.43 -5.39 0.83
N THR A 61 -15.53 -4.98 1.73
CA THR A 61 -15.01 -3.60 1.76
C THR A 61 -14.23 -3.28 0.49
N ALA A 62 -13.32 -4.17 0.06
CA ALA A 62 -12.56 -4.00 -1.17
C ALA A 62 -13.45 -4.06 -2.42
N ALA A 63 -14.51 -4.86 -2.43
CA ALA A 63 -15.47 -4.92 -3.52
C ALA A 63 -16.21 -3.59 -3.70
N ALA A 64 -16.67 -2.97 -2.60
CA ALA A 64 -17.35 -1.67 -2.66
C ALA A 64 -16.42 -0.54 -3.16
N ILE A 65 -15.16 -0.54 -2.73
CA ILE A 65 -14.14 0.39 -3.23
C ILE A 65 -13.83 0.14 -4.70
N GLY A 66 -13.68 -1.14 -5.08
CA GLY A 66 -13.44 -1.56 -6.44
C GLY A 66 -14.55 -1.10 -7.38
N GLU A 67 -15.82 -1.26 -6.99
CA GLU A 67 -16.98 -0.77 -7.75
C GLU A 67 -16.90 0.74 -7.99
N ALA A 68 -16.62 1.53 -6.95
CA ALA A 68 -16.51 2.99 -7.06
C ALA A 68 -15.36 3.45 -7.97
N LEU A 69 -14.29 2.65 -8.09
CA LEU A 69 -13.10 2.95 -8.89
C LEU A 69 -13.06 2.25 -10.25
N GLY A 70 -14.01 1.35 -10.53
CA GLY A 70 -13.99 0.50 -11.73
C GLY A 70 -12.88 -0.55 -11.73
N MET A 71 -12.52 -1.06 -10.56
CA MET A 71 -11.44 -2.04 -10.33
C MET A 71 -11.98 -3.34 -9.76
N SER A 72 -11.25 -4.45 -9.93
CA SER A 72 -11.65 -5.71 -9.30
C SER A 72 -11.36 -5.71 -7.80
N THR A 73 -12.09 -6.51 -7.03
CA THR A 73 -11.82 -6.71 -5.59
C THR A 73 -10.38 -7.16 -5.35
N GLY A 74 -9.88 -8.08 -6.19
CA GLY A 74 -8.50 -8.57 -6.11
C GLY A 74 -7.48 -7.46 -6.34
N ASP A 75 -7.70 -6.60 -7.35
CA ASP A 75 -6.82 -5.46 -7.60
C ASP A 75 -6.75 -4.51 -6.40
N ILE A 76 -7.85 -4.31 -5.68
CA ILE A 76 -7.88 -3.46 -4.48
C ILE A 76 -7.16 -4.12 -3.29
N LEU A 77 -7.37 -5.41 -3.05
CA LEU A 77 -6.70 -6.14 -1.96
C LEU A 77 -5.19 -6.27 -2.19
N ASP A 78 -4.79 -6.55 -3.43
CA ASP A 78 -3.38 -6.66 -3.82
C ASP A 78 -2.71 -5.29 -4.01
N HIS A 79 -3.48 -4.20 -3.97
CA HIS A 79 -2.98 -2.86 -4.22
C HIS A 79 -1.98 -2.43 -3.13
N PRO A 80 -0.69 -2.16 -3.44
CA PRO A 80 0.32 -1.82 -2.44
C PRO A 80 0.04 -0.55 -1.61
N HIS A 81 -0.75 0.38 -2.17
CA HIS A 81 -1.24 1.58 -1.45
C HIS A 81 -2.54 1.38 -0.65
N CYS A 82 -3.10 0.17 -0.62
CA CYS A 82 -4.28 -0.16 0.16
C CYS A 82 -3.92 -1.13 1.29
N LEU A 83 -4.48 -0.91 2.48
CA LEU A 83 -4.41 -1.79 3.64
C LEU A 83 -5.82 -1.97 4.17
N ILE A 84 -6.52 -3.00 3.68
CA ILE A 84 -7.93 -3.23 3.98
C ILE A 84 -8.07 -4.63 4.57
N GLY A 85 -8.42 -4.71 5.85
CA GLY A 85 -8.67 -5.98 6.53
C GLY A 85 -8.36 -5.96 8.01
N SER A 86 -8.34 -7.14 8.62
CA SER A 86 -8.05 -7.27 10.04
C SER A 86 -6.60 -6.91 10.32
N VAL A 87 -6.28 -6.65 11.59
CA VAL A 87 -4.89 -6.39 12.02
C VAL A 87 -3.95 -7.52 11.57
N ASP A 88 -4.39 -8.77 11.70
CA ASP A 88 -3.60 -9.95 11.35
C ASP A 88 -3.38 -10.01 9.83
N TYR A 89 -4.44 -9.82 9.04
CA TYR A 89 -4.35 -9.77 7.58
C TYR A 89 -3.40 -8.67 7.10
N ILE A 90 -3.52 -7.46 7.65
CA ILE A 90 -2.65 -6.34 7.30
C ILE A 90 -1.19 -6.62 7.70
N CYS A 91 -0.95 -7.22 8.86
CA CYS A 91 0.41 -7.60 9.27
C CYS A 91 1.03 -8.61 8.31
N GLU A 92 0.28 -9.61 7.88
CA GLU A 92 0.73 -10.63 6.91
C GLU A 92 1.03 -9.98 5.56
N GLU A 93 0.14 -9.10 5.10
CA GLU A 93 0.29 -8.43 3.81
C GLU A 93 1.49 -7.47 3.79
N LEU A 94 1.74 -6.74 4.89
CA LEU A 94 2.93 -5.90 5.03
C LEU A 94 4.23 -6.71 5.00
N GLN A 95 4.28 -7.87 5.67
CA GLN A 95 5.43 -8.76 5.64
C GLN A 95 5.63 -9.37 4.24
N ARG A 96 4.56 -9.84 3.60
CA ARG A 96 4.58 -10.35 2.23
C ARG A 96 5.10 -9.31 1.25
N ARG A 97 4.66 -8.04 1.37
CA ARG A 97 5.14 -6.91 0.55
C ARG A 97 6.60 -6.57 0.85
N ARG A 98 7.07 -6.68 2.09
CA ARG A 98 8.49 -6.52 2.42
C ARG A 98 9.34 -7.55 1.71
N GLU A 99 8.93 -8.82 1.73
CA GLU A 99 9.63 -9.92 1.06
C GLU A 99 9.59 -9.78 -0.47
N LEU A 100 8.41 -9.47 -1.03
CA LEU A 100 8.21 -9.41 -2.47
C LEU A 100 8.82 -8.16 -3.11
N TYR A 101 8.72 -7.01 -2.44
CA TYR A 101 9.05 -5.71 -3.01
C TYR A 101 10.23 -5.02 -2.35
N GLY A 102 10.64 -5.43 -1.15
CA GLY A 102 11.62 -4.70 -0.34
C GLY A 102 11.06 -3.42 0.30
N ILE A 103 9.74 -3.24 0.33
CA ILE A 103 9.08 -2.09 0.96
C ILE A 103 9.16 -2.26 2.48
N SER A 104 9.83 -1.31 3.16
CA SER A 104 10.07 -1.37 4.61
C SER A 104 9.63 -0.13 5.37
N TYR A 105 9.27 0.94 4.68
CA TYR A 105 8.67 2.14 5.26
C TYR A 105 7.26 2.30 4.70
N VAL A 106 6.26 2.43 5.57
CA VAL A 106 4.86 2.62 5.18
C VAL A 106 4.32 3.87 5.85
N ALA A 107 3.91 4.85 5.05
CA ALA A 107 3.24 6.05 5.54
C ALA A 107 1.73 5.81 5.55
N VAL A 108 1.12 5.81 6.74
CA VAL A 108 -0.34 5.70 6.90
C VAL A 108 -0.91 7.11 7.06
N LEU A 109 -1.97 7.41 6.31
CA LEU A 109 -2.65 8.70 6.36
C LEU A 109 -3.65 8.73 7.52
N ASP A 110 -3.57 9.78 8.33
CA ASP A 110 -4.62 10.18 9.27
C ASP A 110 -5.24 11.50 8.77
N ASP A 111 -6.54 11.49 8.48
CA ASP A 111 -7.28 12.66 8.02
C ASP A 111 -7.85 13.50 9.18
N GLY A 112 -7.66 13.04 10.43
CA GLY A 112 -8.16 13.68 11.64
C GLY A 112 -9.63 13.37 11.97
N GLU A 113 -10.34 12.65 11.10
CA GLU A 113 -11.75 12.27 11.29
C GLU A 113 -11.89 10.79 11.68
N ASN A 114 -10.99 9.95 11.17
CA ASN A 114 -11.05 8.49 11.33
C ASN A 114 -10.20 7.93 12.48
N ASN A 115 -9.45 8.78 13.21
CA ASN A 115 -8.54 8.40 14.29
C ASN A 115 -7.57 7.26 13.89
N MET A 116 -7.04 7.34 12.65
CA MET A 116 -6.27 6.24 12.06
C MET A 116 -5.02 5.89 12.88
N VAL A 117 -4.40 6.87 13.54
CA VAL A 117 -3.22 6.62 14.40
C VAL A 117 -3.55 5.59 15.48
N GLU A 118 -4.66 5.73 16.20
CA GLU A 118 -5.07 4.77 17.24
C GLU A 118 -5.56 3.46 16.62
N ALA A 119 -6.34 3.52 15.53
CA ALA A 119 -6.85 2.34 14.85
C ALA A 119 -5.72 1.44 14.31
N PHE A 120 -4.62 2.03 13.84
CA PHE A 120 -3.48 1.33 13.27
C PHE A 120 -2.43 0.92 14.32
N ALA A 121 -2.49 1.45 15.54
CA ALA A 121 -1.53 1.15 16.61
C ALA A 121 -1.33 -0.36 16.88
N PRO A 122 -2.36 -1.23 16.86
CA PRO A 122 -2.18 -2.67 17.03
C PRO A 122 -1.31 -3.33 15.94
N VAL A 123 -1.36 -2.83 14.71
CA VAL A 123 -0.50 -3.30 13.60
C VAL A 123 0.96 -2.96 13.91
N VAL A 124 1.22 -1.71 14.32
CA VAL A 124 2.56 -1.25 14.73
C VAL A 124 3.09 -2.09 15.88
N GLN A 125 2.28 -2.33 16.91
CA GLN A 125 2.69 -3.15 18.07
C GLN A 125 3.09 -4.56 17.66
N ARG A 126 2.38 -5.19 16.72
CA ARG A 126 2.63 -6.56 16.28
C ARG A 126 3.86 -6.71 15.35
N LEU A 127 4.21 -5.64 14.64
CA LEU A 127 5.36 -5.58 13.75
C LEU A 127 6.61 -4.97 14.40
N ALA A 128 6.49 -4.31 15.55
CA ALA A 128 7.62 -3.74 16.26
C ALA A 128 8.71 -4.80 16.53
N GLY A 129 9.94 -4.51 16.09
CA GLY A 129 11.10 -5.41 16.25
C GLY A 129 11.20 -6.53 15.20
N LYS A 130 10.38 -6.51 14.14
CA LYS A 130 10.46 -7.42 12.99
C LYS A 130 10.92 -6.71 11.73
#